data_AF-A0A1D6N4Q9-F1
#
_entry.id   AF-A0A1D6N4Q9-F1
#
_cell.length_a   1.000
_cell.length_b   1.000
_cell.length_c   1.000
_cell.angle_alpha   90.00
_cell.angle_beta   90.00
_cell.angle_gamma   90.00
#
_symmetry.space_group_name_H-M   'P 1'
#
loop_
_entity.id
_entity.type
_entity.pdbx_description
1 polymer ?
#
loop_
_entity_poly.entity_id
_entity_poly.type
_entity_poly.pdbx_seq_one_letter_code
_entity_poly.pdbx_strand_id
1 'polypeptide(L)'
;MTLAKAYVILAKEHDNLQLAWELSSQIRNCQRLLSEGVVSGRAITKDEAHPIISRLALLIYKAQDSHYDLSTTIVTLKNHALALEERAKAAIVQSAEFGQLAAESFPKNLHCLTVKLTEEWLRNPKHRSRSEENRNSTRLVDNNNLYHFCIFSDNVLATSVVVNSTVSNANHPQQLVFHVVTDRIHFGAMSTLFLINDFKGCTVEVRCIDEFSWLNASSSPLVRQLSEVET
;
A
#
# COMPACT_ATOMS: atom_id res chain seq x y z
N MET A 1 -29.73 7.22 0.91
CA MET A 1 -28.92 8.15 1.72
C MET A 1 -28.33 9.30 0.92
N THR A 2 -27.70 9.03 -0.22
CA THR A 2 -27.07 10.05 -1.08
C THR A 2 -28.01 11.18 -1.49
N LEU A 3 -29.21 10.84 -1.94
CA LEU A 3 -30.24 11.83 -2.30
C LEU A 3 -30.66 12.71 -1.11
N ALA A 4 -30.81 12.12 0.08
CA ALA A 4 -31.12 12.88 1.29
C ALA A 4 -30.02 13.88 1.65
N LYS A 5 -28.73 13.53 1.45
CA LYS A 5 -27.60 14.46 1.65
C LYS A 5 -27.67 15.65 0.71
N ALA A 6 -28.00 15.41 -0.56
CA ALA A 6 -28.25 16.51 -1.51
C ALA A 6 -29.42 17.41 -1.06
N TYR A 7 -30.53 16.83 -0.60
CA TYR A 7 -31.66 17.62 -0.09
C TYR A 7 -31.33 18.39 1.20
N VAL A 8 -30.39 17.93 2.03
CA VAL A 8 -29.90 18.74 3.16
C VAL A 8 -29.22 20.02 2.68
N ILE A 9 -28.45 19.95 1.60
CA ILE A 9 -27.78 21.13 1.02
C ILE A 9 -28.84 22.08 0.46
N LEU A 10 -29.76 21.57 -0.37
CA LEU A 10 -30.86 22.36 -0.94
C LEU A 10 -31.72 23.03 0.12
N ALA A 11 -32.09 22.29 1.18
CA ALA A 11 -32.90 22.82 2.26
C ALA A 11 -32.18 23.94 3.03
N LYS A 12 -30.84 23.88 3.16
CA LYS A 12 -30.05 24.96 3.76
C LYS A 12 -29.93 26.18 2.85
N GLU A 13 -29.75 25.98 1.54
CA GLU A 13 -29.65 27.08 0.55
C GLU A 13 -30.94 27.89 0.44
N HIS A 14 -32.09 27.30 0.78
CA HIS A 14 -33.41 27.94 0.73
C HIS A 14 -33.98 28.26 2.13
N ASP A 15 -33.14 28.38 3.15
CA ASP A 15 -33.53 28.71 4.53
C ASP A 15 -34.56 27.74 5.20
N ASN A 16 -34.78 26.56 4.63
CA ASN A 16 -35.60 25.50 5.23
C ASN A 16 -34.78 24.67 6.24
N LEU A 17 -34.34 25.35 7.31
CA LEU A 17 -33.48 24.77 8.33
C LEU A 17 -34.13 23.61 9.09
N GLN A 18 -35.46 23.65 9.26
CA GLN A 18 -36.19 22.55 9.90
C GLN A 18 -36.09 21.27 9.09
N LEU A 19 -36.35 21.32 7.78
CA LEU A 19 -36.24 20.16 6.91
C LEU A 19 -34.79 19.66 6.82
N ALA A 20 -33.82 20.58 6.73
CA ALA A 20 -32.40 20.23 6.75
C ALA A 20 -32.02 19.48 8.03
N TRP A 21 -32.55 19.91 9.19
CA TRP A 21 -32.35 19.23 10.47
C TRP A 21 -33.02 17.86 10.52
N GLU A 22 -34.28 17.75 10.08
CA GLU A 22 -35.03 16.49 10.03
C GLU A 22 -34.30 15.45 9.16
N LEU A 23 -33.88 15.84 7.95
CA LEU A 23 -33.11 15.00 7.03
C LEU A 23 -31.76 14.59 7.64
N SER A 24 -31.02 15.54 8.21
CA SER A 24 -29.72 15.26 8.84
C SER A 24 -29.86 14.29 10.01
N SER A 25 -30.93 14.44 10.80
CA SER A 25 -31.24 13.54 11.91
C SER A 25 -31.51 12.11 11.43
N GLN A 26 -32.30 11.96 10.38
CA GLN A 26 -32.56 10.62 9.82
C GLN A 26 -31.34 10.02 9.13
N ILE A 27 -30.51 10.81 8.46
CA ILE A 27 -29.22 10.32 7.92
C ILE A 27 -28.34 9.75 9.04
N ARG A 28 -28.26 10.44 10.20
CA ARG A 28 -27.52 9.92 11.36
C ARG A 28 -28.12 8.61 11.91
N ASN A 29 -29.45 8.48 11.95
CA ASN A 29 -30.09 7.23 12.35
C ASN A 29 -29.76 6.09 11.39
N CYS A 30 -29.75 6.33 10.08
CA CYS A 30 -29.29 5.35 9.10
C CYS A 30 -27.83 4.94 9.35
N GLN A 31 -26.95 5.91 9.54
CA GLN A 31 -25.52 5.66 9.78
C GLN A 31 -25.28 4.88 11.07
N ARG A 32 -26.04 5.18 12.14
CA ARG A 32 -25.97 4.46 13.41
C ARG A 32 -26.38 3.00 13.25
N LEU A 33 -27.50 2.72 12.60
CA LEU A 33 -27.96 1.34 12.37
C LEU A 33 -26.95 0.55 11.52
N LEU A 34 -26.39 1.18 10.48
CA LEU A 34 -25.34 0.55 9.66
C LEU A 34 -24.07 0.26 10.47
N SER A 35 -23.66 1.20 11.32
CA SER A 35 -22.50 1.03 12.20
C SER A 35 -22.71 -0.11 13.22
N GLU A 36 -23.91 -0.19 13.82
CA GLU A 36 -24.27 -1.27 14.74
C GLU A 36 -24.19 -2.65 14.06
N GLY A 37 -24.64 -2.76 12.80
CA GLY A 37 -24.52 -3.98 12.01
C GLY A 37 -23.05 -4.37 11.74
N VAL A 38 -22.20 -3.41 11.37
CA VAL A 38 -20.77 -3.64 11.12
C VAL A 38 -20.03 -4.05 12.39
N VAL A 39 -20.25 -3.35 13.51
CA VAL A 39 -19.55 -3.61 14.78
C VAL A 39 -19.96 -4.94 15.40
N SER A 40 -21.25 -5.28 15.37
CA SER A 40 -21.74 -6.53 15.96
C SER A 40 -21.60 -7.75 15.05
N GLY A 41 -21.30 -7.54 13.76
CA GLY A 41 -21.30 -8.60 12.74
C GLY A 41 -22.68 -9.20 12.45
N ARG A 42 -23.76 -8.66 13.04
CA ARG A 42 -25.13 -9.16 12.85
C ARG A 42 -25.78 -8.54 11.62
N ALA A 43 -26.61 -9.31 10.95
CA ALA A 43 -27.47 -8.77 9.90
C ALA A 43 -28.51 -7.81 10.49
N ILE A 44 -28.71 -6.68 9.81
CA ILE A 44 -29.77 -5.72 10.15
C ILE A 44 -31.12 -6.32 9.75
N THR A 45 -32.05 -6.40 10.70
CA THR A 45 -33.38 -6.97 10.44
C THR A 45 -34.27 -5.97 9.70
N LYS A 46 -35.28 -6.49 8.99
CA LYS A 46 -36.25 -5.65 8.29
C LYS A 46 -37.01 -4.73 9.26
N ASP A 47 -37.35 -5.21 10.45
CA ASP A 47 -38.11 -4.45 11.45
C ASP A 47 -37.29 -3.28 12.03
N GLU A 48 -35.97 -3.43 12.13
CA GLU A 48 -35.07 -2.34 12.53
C GLU A 48 -34.90 -1.29 11.42
N ALA A 49 -34.77 -1.75 10.17
CA ALA A 49 -34.53 -0.87 9.03
C ALA A 49 -35.80 -0.13 8.58
N HIS A 50 -36.96 -0.78 8.63
CA HIS A 50 -38.24 -0.26 8.12
C HIS A 50 -38.63 1.13 8.65
N PRO A 51 -38.62 1.41 9.97
CA PRO A 51 -39.01 2.73 10.47
C PRO A 51 -38.07 3.84 9.99
N ILE A 52 -36.77 3.55 9.91
CA ILE A 52 -35.76 4.51 9.46
C ILE A 52 -35.91 4.80 7.96
N ILE A 53 -36.07 3.75 7.14
CA ILE A 53 -36.24 3.89 5.69
C ILE A 53 -37.53 4.65 5.39
N SER A 54 -38.65 4.27 6.03
CA SER A 54 -39.95 4.89 5.81
C SER A 54 -39.94 6.37 6.19
N ARG A 55 -39.31 6.71 7.32
CA ARG A 55 -39.18 8.11 7.74
C ARG A 55 -38.29 8.90 6.79
N LEU A 56 -37.18 8.32 6.34
CA LEU A 56 -36.30 8.98 5.36
C LEU A 56 -37.00 9.20 4.02
N ALA A 57 -37.76 8.22 3.52
CA ALA A 57 -38.53 8.33 2.28
C ALA A 57 -39.56 9.46 2.37
N LEU A 58 -40.30 9.56 3.49
CA LEU A 58 -41.25 10.64 3.71
C LEU A 58 -40.59 12.02 3.71
N LEU A 59 -39.40 12.15 4.31
CA LEU A 59 -38.66 13.42 4.30
C LEU A 59 -38.13 13.78 2.91
N ILE A 60 -37.70 12.78 2.12
CA ILE A 60 -37.30 12.99 0.73
C ILE A 60 -38.51 13.48 -0.09
N TYR A 61 -39.67 12.86 0.09
CA TYR A 61 -40.90 13.30 -0.59
C TYR A 61 -41.29 14.73 -0.20
N LYS A 62 -41.26 15.06 1.10
CA LYS A 62 -41.49 16.43 1.59
C LYS A 62 -40.50 17.45 1.00
N ALA A 63 -39.23 17.06 0.80
CA ALA A 63 -38.24 17.90 0.15
C ALA A 63 -38.53 18.10 -1.34
N GLN A 64 -39.00 17.06 -2.04
CA GLN A 64 -39.46 17.17 -3.43
C GLN A 64 -40.66 18.10 -3.59
N ASP A 65 -41.61 18.02 -2.64
CA ASP A 65 -42.84 18.81 -2.63
C ASP A 65 -42.62 20.29 -2.24
N SER A 66 -41.48 20.62 -1.64
CA SER A 66 -41.17 22.01 -1.24
C SER A 66 -40.88 22.97 -2.41
N HIS A 67 -41.06 22.51 -3.65
CA HIS A 67 -40.99 23.32 -4.89
C HIS A 67 -39.76 24.24 -4.97
N TYR A 68 -38.59 23.71 -4.61
CA TYR A 68 -37.32 24.40 -4.86
C TYR A 68 -37.20 24.80 -6.34
N ASP A 69 -36.49 25.90 -6.60
CA ASP A 69 -36.21 26.32 -7.97
C ASP A 69 -35.58 25.16 -8.77
N LEU A 70 -36.15 24.88 -9.95
CA LEU A 70 -35.76 23.72 -10.75
C LEU A 70 -34.30 23.84 -11.20
N SER A 71 -33.86 25.05 -11.56
CA SER A 71 -32.48 25.30 -11.98
C SER A 71 -31.51 25.00 -10.83
N THR A 72 -31.79 25.56 -9.65
CA THR A 72 -31.01 25.33 -8.42
C THR A 72 -30.99 23.85 -8.05
N THR A 73 -32.13 23.17 -8.09
CA THR A 73 -32.24 21.73 -7.80
C THR A 73 -31.38 20.88 -8.72
N ILE A 74 -31.45 21.13 -10.04
CA ILE A 74 -30.66 20.41 -11.05
C ILE A 74 -29.16 20.66 -10.83
N VAL A 75 -28.75 21.92 -10.64
CA VAL A 75 -27.35 22.29 -10.45
C VAL A 75 -26.78 21.65 -9.18
N THR A 76 -27.49 21.74 -8.05
CA THR A 76 -27.02 21.17 -6.78
C THR A 76 -26.95 19.64 -6.84
N LEU A 77 -27.94 18.97 -7.44
CA LEU A 77 -27.91 17.51 -7.62
C LEU A 77 -26.77 17.07 -8.54
N LYS A 78 -26.54 17.79 -9.65
CA LYS A 78 -25.43 17.54 -10.58
C LYS A 78 -24.08 17.71 -9.87
N ASN A 79 -23.90 18.80 -9.15
CA ASN A 79 -22.66 19.07 -8.40
C ASN A 79 -22.42 18.00 -7.34
N HIS A 80 -23.47 17.58 -6.63
CA HIS A 80 -23.37 16.50 -5.65
C HIS A 80 -23.02 15.15 -6.29
N ALA A 81 -23.57 14.84 -7.47
CA ALA A 81 -23.22 13.62 -8.21
C ALA A 81 -21.75 13.63 -8.66
N LEU A 82 -21.27 14.74 -9.23
CA LEU A 82 -19.87 14.90 -9.63
C LEU A 82 -18.92 14.80 -8.43
N ALA A 83 -19.26 15.44 -7.31
CA ALA A 83 -18.46 15.35 -6.08
C ALA A 83 -18.38 13.93 -5.49
N LEU A 84 -19.40 13.10 -5.71
CA LEU A 84 -19.38 11.69 -5.30
C LEU A 84 -18.54 10.84 -6.23
N GLU A 85 -18.63 11.08 -7.54
CA GLU A 85 -17.78 10.42 -8.51
C GLU A 85 -16.31 10.69 -8.22
N GLU A 86 -15.95 11.95 -7.96
CA GLU A 86 -14.58 12.33 -7.63
C GLU A 86 -14.11 11.69 -6.31
N ARG A 87 -14.96 11.68 -5.29
CA ARG A 87 -14.65 10.97 -4.03
C ARG A 87 -14.48 9.47 -4.25
N ALA A 88 -15.26 8.85 -5.14
CA ALA A 88 -15.13 7.42 -5.44
C ALA A 88 -13.80 7.13 -6.17
N LYS A 89 -13.41 7.97 -7.14
CA LYS A 89 -12.10 7.87 -7.81
C LYS A 89 -10.95 8.01 -6.82
N ALA A 90 -11.00 9.04 -5.96
CA ALA A 90 -9.98 9.24 -4.93
C ALA A 90 -9.90 8.05 -3.95
N ALA A 91 -11.04 7.49 -3.54
CA ALA A 91 -11.07 6.31 -2.67
C ALA A 91 -10.49 5.06 -3.35
N ILE A 92 -10.67 4.88 -4.66
CA ILE A 92 -10.06 3.78 -5.42
C ILE A 92 -8.54 3.92 -5.43
N VAL A 93 -8.01 5.11 -5.74
CA VAL A 93 -6.56 5.38 -5.73
C VAL A 93 -6.00 5.15 -4.34
N GLN A 94 -6.63 5.72 -3.31
CA GLN A 94 -6.21 5.54 -1.92
C GLN A 94 -6.26 4.07 -1.47
N SER A 95 -7.26 3.31 -1.91
CA SER A 95 -7.35 1.88 -1.62
C SER A 95 -6.22 1.09 -2.27
N ALA A 96 -5.79 1.47 -3.48
CA ALA A 96 -4.66 0.83 -4.15
C ALA A 96 -3.35 1.13 -3.42
N GLU A 97 -3.10 2.38 -3.03
CA GLU A 97 -1.93 2.78 -2.24
C GLU A 97 -1.88 2.07 -0.89
N PHE A 98 -2.99 2.02 -0.15
CA PHE A 98 -3.05 1.29 1.11
C PHE A 98 -2.88 -0.22 0.92
N GLY A 99 -3.38 -0.77 -0.19
CA GLY A 99 -3.14 -2.16 -0.55
C GLY A 99 -1.65 -2.45 -0.75
N GLN A 100 -0.94 -1.57 -1.46
CA GLN A 100 0.50 -1.67 -1.66
C GLN A 100 1.26 -1.53 -0.33
N LEU A 101 0.96 -0.49 0.46
CA LEU A 101 1.57 -0.30 1.78
C LEU A 101 1.33 -1.50 2.70
N ALA A 102 0.14 -2.10 2.68
CA ALA A 102 -0.15 -3.30 3.48
C ALA A 102 0.61 -4.54 3.00
N ALA A 103 0.85 -4.66 1.69
CA ALA A 103 1.62 -5.75 1.10
C ALA A 103 3.14 -5.62 1.37
N GLU A 104 3.66 -4.40 1.37
CA GLU A 104 5.08 -4.08 1.61
C GLU A 104 5.41 -3.93 3.10
N SER A 105 4.41 -3.61 3.94
CA SER A 105 4.63 -3.39 5.37
C SER A 105 4.97 -4.70 6.10
N PHE A 106 5.95 -4.60 6.99
CA PHE A 106 6.29 -5.68 7.91
C PHE A 106 5.68 -5.47 9.29
N PRO A 107 5.35 -6.56 10.01
CA PRO A 107 5.12 -6.49 11.44
C PRO A 107 6.30 -5.80 12.15
N LYS A 108 6.01 -5.01 13.19
CA LYS A 108 6.99 -4.13 13.86
C LYS A 108 8.28 -4.84 14.29
N ASN A 109 8.20 -6.10 14.71
CA ASN A 109 9.36 -6.89 15.12
C ASN A 109 10.33 -7.18 13.96
N LEU A 110 9.82 -7.45 12.75
CA LEU A 110 10.67 -7.65 11.57
C LEU A 110 11.31 -6.33 11.12
N HIS A 111 10.58 -5.21 11.24
CA HIS A 111 11.17 -3.89 11.01
C HIS A 111 12.35 -3.61 11.97
N CYS A 112 12.24 -3.98 13.25
CA CYS A 112 13.33 -3.86 14.20
C CYS A 112 14.58 -4.65 13.81
N LEU A 113 14.45 -5.79 13.12
CA LEU A 113 15.59 -6.55 12.62
C LEU A 113 16.35 -5.75 11.55
N THR A 114 15.63 -5.21 10.57
CA THR A 114 16.23 -4.36 9.52
C THR A 114 16.97 -3.17 10.13
N VAL A 115 16.36 -2.49 11.11
CA VAL A 115 17.00 -1.37 11.82
C VAL A 115 18.28 -1.79 12.54
N LYS A 116 18.28 -2.93 13.26
CA LYS A 116 19.48 -3.43 13.94
C LYS A 116 20.60 -3.83 12.97
N LEU A 117 20.25 -4.44 11.84
CA LEU A 117 21.23 -4.79 10.81
C LEU A 117 21.85 -3.55 10.16
N THR A 118 21.04 -2.51 9.93
CA THR A 118 21.52 -1.20 9.46
C THR A 118 22.40 -0.51 10.51
N GLU A 119 22.02 -0.55 11.79
CA GLU A 119 22.87 -0.03 12.87
C GLU A 119 24.23 -0.73 12.89
N GLU A 120 24.26 -2.06 12.80
CA GLU A 120 25.50 -2.84 12.80
C GLU A 120 26.36 -2.54 11.57
N TRP A 121 25.74 -2.35 10.39
CA TRP A 121 26.43 -1.89 9.18
C TRP A 121 27.16 -0.56 9.39
N LEU A 122 26.49 0.39 10.05
CA LEU A 122 27.02 1.73 10.29
C LEU A 122 28.10 1.71 11.40
N ARG A 123 27.92 0.90 12.43
CA ARG A 123 28.81 0.83 13.59
C ARG A 123 30.12 0.11 13.30
N ASN A 124 30.12 -0.88 12.43
CA ASN A 124 31.28 -1.74 12.20
C ASN A 124 31.92 -1.51 10.82
N PRO A 125 32.97 -0.68 10.70
CA PRO A 125 33.61 -0.40 9.41
C PRO A 125 34.24 -1.64 8.76
N LYS A 126 34.56 -2.69 9.53
CA LYS A 126 35.07 -3.96 8.99
C LYS A 126 34.05 -4.68 8.11
N HIS A 127 32.75 -4.43 8.29
CA HIS A 127 31.73 -4.96 7.38
C HIS A 127 31.87 -4.37 5.97
N ARG A 128 32.26 -3.10 5.87
CA ARG A 128 32.47 -2.43 4.58
C ARG A 128 33.68 -3.00 3.85
N SER A 129 34.81 -3.14 4.53
CA SER A 129 36.01 -3.75 3.93
C SER A 129 35.77 -5.21 3.51
N ARG A 130 35.11 -6.02 4.35
CA ARG A 130 34.76 -7.41 4.00
C ARG A 130 33.78 -7.47 2.84
N SER A 131 32.83 -6.54 2.77
CA SER A 131 31.92 -6.43 1.62
C SER A 131 32.68 -6.12 0.33
N GLU A 132 33.66 -5.21 0.38
CA GLU A 132 34.51 -4.86 -0.77
C GLU A 132 35.41 -6.03 -1.18
N GLU A 133 35.99 -6.76 -0.23
CA GLU A 133 36.75 -7.99 -0.48
C GLU A 133 35.87 -9.05 -1.16
N ASN A 134 34.66 -9.28 -0.67
CA ASN A 134 33.70 -10.21 -1.28
C ASN A 134 33.35 -9.79 -2.72
N ARG A 135 33.20 -8.49 -2.99
CA ARG A 135 32.93 -7.92 -4.32
C ARG A 135 34.10 -8.09 -5.30
N ASN A 136 35.32 -8.28 -4.80
CA ASN A 136 36.51 -8.55 -5.62
C ASN A 136 36.77 -10.05 -5.82
N SER A 137 35.89 -10.92 -5.34
CA SER A 137 36.02 -12.36 -5.53
C SER A 137 35.88 -12.73 -7.01
N THR A 138 36.85 -13.50 -7.52
CA THR A 138 36.82 -14.03 -8.91
C THR A 138 35.61 -14.92 -9.17
N ARG A 139 35.02 -15.49 -8.11
CA ARG A 139 33.82 -16.33 -8.18
C ARG A 139 32.58 -15.56 -8.66
N LEU A 140 32.55 -14.24 -8.54
CA LEU A 140 31.41 -13.43 -8.99
C LEU A 140 31.30 -13.35 -10.52
N VAL A 141 32.36 -13.71 -11.24
CA VAL A 141 32.42 -13.68 -12.71
C VAL A 141 32.77 -15.03 -13.33
N ASP A 142 32.93 -16.09 -12.52
CA ASP A 142 33.26 -17.44 -13.02
C ASP A 142 32.02 -18.15 -13.59
N ASN A 143 31.76 -17.88 -14.86
CA ASN A 143 30.63 -18.44 -15.58
C ASN A 143 30.79 -19.91 -16.01
N ASN A 144 31.96 -20.52 -15.81
CA ASN A 144 32.21 -21.88 -16.33
C ASN A 144 31.80 -22.98 -15.34
N ASN A 145 31.93 -22.73 -14.04
CA ASN A 145 31.75 -23.77 -13.01
C ASN A 145 30.74 -23.40 -11.92
N LEU A 146 30.22 -22.17 -11.90
CA LEU A 146 29.31 -21.69 -10.88
C LEU A 146 27.95 -21.34 -11.48
N TYR A 147 26.91 -21.45 -10.66
CA TYR A 147 25.52 -21.15 -11.01
C TYR A 147 25.12 -19.81 -10.39
N HIS A 148 24.78 -18.86 -11.24
CA HIS A 148 24.50 -17.48 -10.84
C HIS A 148 22.99 -17.21 -10.80
N PHE A 149 22.55 -16.60 -9.71
CA PHE A 149 21.17 -16.14 -9.52
C PHE A 149 21.18 -14.66 -9.20
N CYS A 150 20.29 -13.89 -9.83
CA CYS A 150 20.10 -12.49 -9.52
C CYS A 150 18.79 -12.32 -8.74
N ILE A 151 18.84 -11.65 -7.59
CA ILE A 151 17.67 -11.35 -6.77
C ILE A 151 17.57 -9.83 -6.64
N PHE A 152 16.46 -9.27 -7.13
CA PHE A 152 16.14 -7.85 -6.95
C PHE A 152 15.09 -7.75 -5.85
N SER A 153 15.45 -7.21 -4.69
CA SER A 153 14.53 -7.10 -3.56
C SER A 153 15.05 -6.13 -2.50
N ASP A 154 14.13 -5.38 -1.91
CA ASP A 154 14.29 -4.58 -0.68
C ASP A 154 13.97 -5.38 0.60
N ASN A 155 13.37 -6.56 0.46
CA ASN A 155 12.95 -7.41 1.56
C ASN A 155 14.10 -8.30 2.04
N VAL A 156 14.82 -7.81 3.06
CA VAL A 156 15.97 -8.48 3.68
C VAL A 156 15.65 -9.91 4.11
N LEU A 157 14.48 -10.14 4.70
CA LEU A 157 14.09 -11.46 5.20
C LEU A 157 13.68 -12.40 4.07
N ALA A 158 12.88 -11.95 3.11
CA ALA A 158 12.50 -12.79 1.98
C ALA A 158 13.74 -13.21 1.18
N THR A 159 14.67 -12.28 0.94
CA THR A 159 15.94 -12.58 0.27
C THR A 159 16.75 -13.62 1.05
N SER A 160 16.87 -13.45 2.38
CA SER A 160 17.50 -14.44 3.26
C SER A 160 16.86 -15.82 3.14
N VAL A 161 15.52 -15.88 3.16
CA VAL A 161 14.76 -17.14 3.07
C VAL A 161 14.95 -17.80 1.71
N VAL A 162 14.92 -17.04 0.60
CA VAL A 162 15.16 -17.56 -0.75
C VAL A 162 16.57 -18.14 -0.85
N VAL A 163 17.59 -17.39 -0.43
CA VAL A 163 18.98 -17.88 -0.45
C VAL A 163 19.13 -19.10 0.44
N ASN A 164 18.67 -19.02 1.70
CA ASN A 164 18.81 -20.11 2.67
C ASN A 164 18.10 -21.40 2.23
N SER A 165 16.88 -21.28 1.70
CA SER A 165 16.14 -22.45 1.20
C SER A 165 16.82 -23.05 -0.02
N THR A 166 17.31 -22.23 -0.95
CA THR A 166 18.02 -22.70 -2.15
C THR A 166 19.31 -23.44 -1.77
N VAL A 167 20.17 -22.84 -0.94
CA VAL A 167 21.43 -23.49 -0.50
C VAL A 167 21.18 -24.71 0.37
N SER A 168 20.09 -24.71 1.14
CA SER A 168 19.77 -25.84 2.02
C SER A 168 19.34 -27.08 1.26
N ASN A 169 18.72 -26.91 0.10
CA ASN A 169 18.23 -28.00 -0.76
C ASN A 169 19.19 -28.33 -1.92
N ALA A 170 20.31 -27.62 -2.05
CA ALA A 170 21.32 -27.88 -3.08
C ALA A 170 22.32 -28.95 -2.63
N ASN A 171 22.70 -29.86 -3.56
CA ASN A 171 23.75 -30.84 -3.32
C ASN A 171 25.15 -30.20 -3.23
N HIS A 172 25.38 -29.11 -3.96
CA HIS A 172 26.65 -28.39 -4.04
C HIS A 172 26.45 -26.89 -3.80
N PRO A 173 26.11 -26.45 -2.57
CA PRO A 173 25.81 -25.04 -2.27
C PRO A 173 26.99 -24.08 -2.57
N GLN A 174 28.22 -24.59 -2.50
CA GLN A 174 29.45 -23.86 -2.84
C GLN A 174 29.57 -23.54 -4.33
N GLN A 175 28.76 -24.14 -5.20
CA GLN A 175 28.70 -23.79 -6.62
C GLN A 175 27.70 -22.67 -6.90
N LEU A 176 26.94 -22.21 -5.90
CA LEU A 176 25.91 -21.19 -6.09
C LEU A 176 26.46 -19.79 -5.78
N VAL A 177 26.12 -18.84 -6.64
CA VAL A 177 26.43 -17.42 -6.52
C VAL A 177 25.13 -16.63 -6.60
N PHE A 178 24.87 -15.78 -5.61
CA PHE A 178 23.70 -14.91 -5.56
C PHE A 178 24.15 -13.46 -5.69
N HIS A 179 23.69 -12.78 -6.74
CA HIS A 179 23.79 -11.33 -6.92
C HIS A 179 22.51 -10.69 -6.40
N VAL A 180 22.57 -10.16 -5.19
CA VAL A 180 21.45 -9.48 -4.53
C VAL A 180 21.55 -7.99 -4.84
N VAL A 181 20.58 -7.47 -5.58
CA VAL A 181 20.43 -6.04 -5.86
C VAL A 181 19.30 -5.49 -5.02
N THR A 182 19.60 -4.47 -4.22
CA THR A 182 18.65 -3.82 -3.31
C THR A 182 18.72 -2.31 -3.48
N ASP A 183 17.75 -1.59 -2.95
CA ASP A 183 17.81 -0.13 -2.88
C ASP A 183 18.86 0.37 -1.87
N ARG A 184 19.08 1.69 -1.88
CA ARG A 184 20.02 2.38 -0.98
C ARG A 184 19.64 2.30 0.50
N ILE A 185 18.34 2.23 0.80
CA ILE A 185 17.81 2.25 2.17
C ILE A 185 18.13 0.93 2.87
N HIS A 186 17.93 -0.18 2.16
CA HIS A 186 18.07 -1.54 2.66
C HIS A 186 19.47 -2.12 2.44
N PHE A 187 20.32 -1.46 1.63
CA PHE A 187 21.68 -1.91 1.33
C PHE A 187 22.50 -2.29 2.57
N GLY A 188 22.48 -1.44 3.61
CA GLY A 188 23.23 -1.70 4.84
C GLY A 188 22.74 -2.94 5.58
N ALA A 189 21.41 -3.07 5.76
CA ALA A 189 20.81 -4.23 6.41
C ALA A 189 21.06 -5.52 5.63
N MET A 190 20.85 -5.50 4.32
CA MET A 190 21.04 -6.64 3.42
C MET A 190 22.51 -7.09 3.42
N SER A 191 23.45 -6.15 3.30
CA SER A 191 24.89 -6.44 3.34
C SER A 191 25.29 -7.05 4.68
N THR A 192 24.90 -6.44 5.81
CA THR A 192 25.19 -6.98 7.14
C THR A 192 24.63 -8.40 7.30
N LEU A 193 23.38 -8.65 6.89
CA LEU A 193 22.74 -9.95 7.03
C LEU A 193 23.57 -11.06 6.35
N PHE A 194 23.96 -10.87 5.09
CA PHE A 194 24.75 -11.87 4.36
C PHE A 194 26.21 -11.96 4.82
N LEU A 195 26.72 -10.92 5.49
CA LEU A 195 28.06 -10.91 6.05
C LEU A 195 28.14 -11.64 7.40
N ILE A 196 27.14 -11.51 8.27
CA ILE A 196 27.17 -12.09 9.63
C ILE A 196 26.66 -13.54 9.70
N ASN A 197 26.06 -14.05 8.62
CA ASN A 197 25.55 -15.41 8.53
C ASN A 197 26.31 -16.20 7.46
N ASP A 198 26.57 -17.48 7.72
CA ASP A 198 27.08 -18.40 6.70
C ASP A 198 25.93 -19.15 6.01
N PHE A 199 26.00 -19.27 4.70
CA PHE A 199 24.99 -19.92 3.85
C PHE A 199 25.58 -21.17 3.17
N LYS A 200 26.14 -22.07 4.00
CA LYS A 200 26.80 -23.32 3.55
C LYS A 200 27.91 -23.09 2.51
N GLY A 201 28.64 -21.97 2.62
CA GLY A 201 29.73 -21.61 1.71
C GLY A 201 29.32 -21.15 0.32
N CYS A 202 28.04 -20.85 0.06
CA CYS A 202 27.66 -20.17 -1.18
C CYS A 202 28.25 -18.75 -1.22
N THR A 203 28.35 -18.16 -2.41
CA THR A 203 28.82 -16.77 -2.55
C THR A 203 27.63 -15.84 -2.69
N VAL A 204 27.57 -14.78 -1.88
CA VAL A 204 26.54 -13.75 -1.99
C VAL A 204 27.20 -12.39 -2.15
N GLU A 205 26.84 -11.68 -3.22
CA GLU A 205 27.21 -10.30 -3.47
C GLU A 205 25.98 -9.42 -3.28
N VAL A 206 26.08 -8.39 -2.45
CA VAL A 206 25.04 -7.37 -2.29
C VAL A 206 25.46 -6.09 -3.00
N ARG A 207 24.61 -5.56 -3.88
CA ARG A 207 24.80 -4.32 -4.65
C ARG A 207 23.64 -3.36 -4.45
N CYS A 208 23.93 -2.07 -4.44
CA CYS A 208 22.90 -1.04 -4.50
C CYS A 208 22.48 -0.82 -5.96
N ILE A 209 21.18 -0.67 -6.22
CA ILE A 209 20.66 -0.38 -7.56
C ILE A 209 21.27 0.90 -8.16
N ASP A 210 21.58 1.88 -7.31
CA ASP A 210 22.23 3.15 -7.69
C ASP A 210 23.62 2.96 -8.34
N GLU A 211 24.28 1.82 -8.11
CA GLU A 211 25.59 1.51 -8.73
C GLU A 211 25.45 1.15 -10.22
N PHE A 212 24.26 0.78 -10.69
CA PHE A 212 24.02 0.36 -12.07
C PHE A 212 23.53 1.53 -12.93
N SER A 213 24.44 2.43 -13.30
CA SER A 213 24.11 3.62 -14.13
C SER A 213 23.47 3.28 -15.49
N TRP A 214 23.74 2.08 -16.00
CA TRP A 214 23.11 1.58 -17.23
C TRP A 214 21.66 1.16 -17.04
N LEU A 215 21.19 0.85 -15.82
CA LEU A 215 19.82 0.46 -15.52
C LEU A 215 18.98 1.71 -15.22
N ASN A 216 18.48 2.34 -16.27
CA ASN A 216 17.75 3.60 -16.20
C ASN A 216 16.54 3.56 -17.17
N ALA A 217 15.75 4.64 -17.21
CA ALA A 217 14.53 4.70 -18.04
C ALA A 217 14.77 4.48 -19.55
N SER A 218 16.00 4.69 -20.04
CA SER A 218 16.34 4.44 -21.45
C SER A 218 16.60 2.96 -21.75
N SER A 219 17.02 2.18 -20.75
CA SER A 219 17.39 0.76 -20.92
C SER A 219 16.34 -0.21 -20.39
N SER A 220 15.52 0.21 -19.42
CA SER A 220 14.50 -0.62 -18.79
C SER A 220 13.12 0.03 -18.88
N PRO A 221 12.16 -0.59 -19.60
CA PRO A 221 10.77 -0.12 -19.63
C PRO A 221 10.15 -0.05 -18.23
N LEU A 222 10.54 -0.96 -17.33
CA LEU A 222 10.07 -0.98 -15.95
C LEU A 222 10.55 0.26 -15.18
N VAL A 223 11.84 0.60 -15.29
CA VAL A 223 12.38 1.80 -14.61
C VAL A 223 11.71 3.07 -15.15
N ARG A 224 11.45 3.13 -16.46
CA ARG A 224 10.70 4.24 -17.06
C ARG A 224 9.30 4.38 -16.47
N GLN A 225 8.57 3.27 -16.37
CA GLN A 225 7.24 3.26 -15.81
C GLN A 225 7.23 3.71 -14.34
N LEU A 226 8.20 3.27 -13.54
CA LEU A 226 8.31 3.71 -12.14
C LEU A 226 8.61 5.21 -12.02
N SER A 227 9.48 5.75 -12.88
CA SER A 227 9.79 7.19 -12.87
C SER A 227 8.64 8.10 -13.30
N GLU A 228 7.71 7.61 -14.12
CA GLU A 228 6.54 8.38 -14.56
C GLU A 228 5.42 8.42 -13.49
N VAL A 229 5.43 7.50 -12.53
CA VAL A 229 4.44 7.46 -11.42
C VAL A 229 4.84 8.38 -10.27
N GLU A 230 6.14 8.66 -10.10
CA GLU A 230 6.64 9.57 -9.06
C GLU A 230 6.48 11.06 -9.42
N THR A 231 6.19 11.39 -10.69
CA THR A 231 5.97 12.76 -11.21
C THR A 231 4.50 13.11 -11.35
#